data_AF-A0AAW9KGC1-F1
#
_entry.id   AF-A0AAW9KGC1-F1
#
_cell.length_a   1.000
_cell.length_b   1.000
_cell.length_c   1.000
_cell.angle_alpha   90.00
_cell.angle_beta   90.00
_cell.angle_gamma   90.00
#
_symmetry.space_group_name_H-M   'P 1'
#
loop_
_entity.id
_entity.type
_entity.pdbx_description
1 polymer ?
#
loop_
_entity_poly.entity_id
_entity_poly.type
_entity_poly.pdbx_seq_one_letter_code
_entity_poly.pdbx_strand_id
1 'polypeptide(L)'
;VKKFGGSEILGIVLGITLVSPQLLNAYGYAEAVQNGTVPFWNFGWFTIDKVGYQAQVIPAILSGIVLSKIELTLRKYIPDVLKLIVIPFVTLLITVLLSYILIGPISRELGNYIAIIFNYLLTGPFKIVGAIIFGLTYAPLVITGLHHT
;
A
#
# COMPACT_ATOMS: atom_id res chain seq x y z
N VAL A 1 4.10 -1.25 -12.98
CA VAL A 1 4.07 -2.52 -13.72
C VAL A 1 4.74 -2.46 -15.09
N LYS A 2 4.22 -1.72 -16.08
CA LYS A 2 4.81 -1.64 -17.44
C LYS A 2 6.33 -1.38 -17.47
N LYS A 3 6.77 -0.38 -16.70
CA LYS A 3 8.20 -0.03 -16.57
C LYS A 3 9.08 -1.19 -16.05
N PHE A 4 8.48 -2.16 -15.37
CA PHE A 4 9.14 -3.35 -14.83
C PHE A 4 8.87 -4.61 -15.67
N GLY A 5 8.27 -4.48 -16.87
CA GLY A 5 7.98 -5.58 -17.78
C GLY A 5 6.69 -6.37 -17.48
N GLY A 6 5.91 -5.97 -16.47
CA GLY A 6 4.62 -6.60 -16.15
C GLY A 6 3.47 -6.12 -17.05
N SER A 7 2.38 -6.88 -17.07
CA SER A 7 1.15 -6.57 -17.79
C SER A 7 0.44 -5.34 -17.23
N GLU A 8 0.08 -4.41 -18.13
CA GLU A 8 -0.66 -3.20 -17.76
C GLU A 8 -2.04 -3.53 -17.21
N ILE A 9 -2.74 -4.49 -17.82
CA ILE A 9 -4.08 -4.91 -17.40
C ILE A 9 -4.04 -5.47 -15.97
N LEU A 10 -3.05 -6.33 -15.65
CA LEU A 10 -2.92 -6.86 -14.29
C LEU A 10 -2.59 -5.76 -13.27
N GLY A 11 -1.80 -4.76 -13.66
CA GLY A 11 -1.58 -3.58 -12.81
C GLY A 11 -2.83 -2.75 -12.55
N ILE A 12 -3.69 -2.57 -13.56
CA ILE A 12 -4.97 -1.89 -13.40
C ILE A 12 -5.88 -2.66 -12.45
N VAL A 13 -6.01 -3.98 -12.66
CA VAL A 13 -6.83 -4.85 -11.80
C VAL A 13 -6.33 -4.86 -10.36
N LEU A 14 -5.01 -4.94 -10.16
CA LEU A 14 -4.40 -4.79 -8.84
C LEU A 14 -4.77 -3.43 -8.22
N GLY A 15 -4.60 -2.34 -8.98
CA GLY A 15 -4.91 -0.99 -8.52
C GLY A 15 -6.35 -0.87 -8.02
N ILE A 16 -7.33 -1.32 -8.82
CA ILE A 16 -8.75 -1.33 -8.46
C ILE A 16 -9.00 -2.16 -7.19
N THR A 17 -8.33 -3.30 -7.05
CA THR A 17 -8.45 -4.16 -5.87
C THR A 17 -7.97 -3.45 -4.61
N LEU A 18 -6.82 -2.77 -4.69
CA LEU A 18 -6.20 -2.04 -3.57
C LEU A 18 -7.03 -0.85 -3.07
N VAL A 19 -7.92 -0.30 -3.91
CA VAL A 19 -8.79 0.83 -3.57
C VAL A 19 -10.28 0.45 -3.58
N SER A 20 -10.59 -0.85 -3.48
CA SER A 20 -11.96 -1.37 -3.50
C SER A 20 -12.86 -0.67 -2.47
N PRO A 21 -14.12 -0.32 -2.83
CA PRO A 21 -15.07 0.30 -1.91
C PRO A 21 -15.53 -0.64 -0.78
N GLN A 22 -15.20 -1.93 -0.85
CA GLN A 22 -15.47 -2.90 0.22
C GLN A 22 -14.48 -2.79 1.39
N LEU A 23 -13.40 -2.03 1.22
CA LEU A 23 -12.40 -1.80 2.25
C LEU A 23 -12.70 -0.50 2.99
N LEU A 24 -12.30 -0.42 4.26
CA LEU A 24 -12.27 0.85 4.96
C LEU A 24 -11.38 1.81 4.16
N ASN A 25 -11.93 2.96 3.82
CA ASN A 25 -11.20 3.98 3.10
C ASN A 25 -10.03 4.49 3.97
N ALA A 26 -8.84 4.60 3.39
CA ALA A 26 -7.63 5.06 4.08
C ALA A 26 -7.83 6.40 4.81
N TYR A 27 -8.65 7.31 4.27
CA TYR A 27 -8.97 8.60 4.91
C TYR A 27 -9.73 8.47 6.23
N GLY A 28 -10.54 7.42 6.38
CA GLY A 28 -11.30 7.14 7.61
C GLY A 28 -10.55 6.26 8.60
N TYR A 29 -9.31 5.87 8.30
CA TYR A 29 -8.55 4.93 9.12
C TYR A 29 -8.27 5.47 10.53
N ALA A 30 -7.80 6.72 10.64
CA ALA A 30 -7.45 7.33 11.92
C ALA A 30 -8.67 7.40 12.87
N GLU A 31 -9.84 7.78 12.35
CA GLU A 31 -11.08 7.80 13.11
C GLU A 31 -11.52 6.38 13.54
N ALA A 32 -11.43 5.41 12.62
CA ALA A 32 -11.78 4.02 12.93
C ALA A 32 -10.86 3.40 13.99
N VAL A 33 -9.58 3.79 14.01
CA VAL A 33 -8.63 3.37 15.07
C VAL A 33 -9.07 3.94 16.42
N GLN A 34 -9.42 5.22 16.49
CA GLN A 34 -9.88 5.85 17.74
C GLN A 34 -11.17 5.23 18.27
N ASN A 35 -12.09 4.89 17.36
CA ASN A 35 -13.38 4.28 17.72
C ASN A 35 -13.31 2.75 17.88
N GLY A 36 -12.17 2.11 17.59
CA GLY A 36 -12.02 0.65 17.63
C GLY A 36 -12.85 -0.08 16.57
N THR A 37 -13.21 0.58 15.47
CA THR A 37 -14.10 0.08 14.42
C THR A 37 -13.37 -0.33 13.14
N VAL A 38 -12.03 -0.48 13.18
CA VAL A 38 -11.25 -0.94 12.02
C VAL A 38 -11.71 -2.35 11.63
N PRO A 39 -12.26 -2.56 10.42
CA PRO A 39 -12.65 -3.90 10.00
C PRO A 39 -11.42 -4.74 9.71
N PHE A 40 -11.50 -6.03 10.00
CA PHE A 40 -10.41 -6.98 9.73
C PHE A 40 -10.92 -8.30 9.16
N TRP A 41 -10.06 -9.00 8.44
CA TRP A 41 -10.19 -10.44 8.18
C TRP A 41 -9.57 -11.18 9.36
N ASN A 42 -10.29 -12.16 9.92
CA ASN A 42 -9.83 -12.99 11.03
C ASN A 42 -9.54 -14.40 10.52
N PHE A 43 -8.31 -14.87 10.71
CA PHE A 43 -7.85 -16.21 10.33
C PHE A 43 -7.60 -17.11 11.54
N GLY A 44 -8.16 -16.77 12.71
CA GLY A 44 -8.01 -17.48 13.98
C GLY A 44 -6.76 -17.04 14.75
N TRP A 45 -5.58 -17.24 14.17
CA TRP A 45 -4.27 -16.96 14.78
C TRP A 45 -3.68 -15.58 14.46
N PHE A 46 -4.22 -14.88 13.46
CA PHE A 46 -3.81 -13.55 13.07
C PHE A 46 -4.98 -12.82 12.39
N THR A 47 -4.91 -11.49 12.40
CA THR A 47 -5.86 -10.60 11.74
C THR A 47 -5.15 -9.75 10.70
N ILE A 48 -5.90 -9.35 9.67
CA ILE A 48 -5.42 -8.40 8.66
C ILE A 48 -6.46 -7.30 8.52
N ASP A 49 -6.02 -6.05 8.63
CA ASP A 49 -6.89 -4.88 8.46
C ASP A 49 -7.46 -4.82 7.04
N LYS A 50 -8.78 -4.72 6.94
CA LYS A 50 -9.54 -4.51 5.71
C LYS A 50 -9.54 -3.04 5.33
N VAL A 51 -8.36 -2.50 5.08
CA VAL A 51 -8.17 -1.07 4.83
C VAL A 51 -7.56 -0.89 3.45
N GLY A 52 -8.16 -0.02 2.65
CA GLY A 52 -7.70 0.31 1.31
C GLY A 52 -6.43 1.17 1.34
N TYR A 53 -5.87 1.39 0.16
CA TYR A 53 -4.65 2.20 -0.03
C TYR A 53 -4.94 3.44 -0.88
N GLN A 54 -6.11 4.04 -0.71
CA GLN A 54 -6.51 5.26 -1.40
C GLN A 54 -5.48 6.36 -1.15
N ALA A 55 -5.06 7.03 -2.23
CA ALA A 55 -4.04 8.09 -2.20
C ALA A 55 -2.68 7.70 -1.58
N GLN A 56 -2.40 6.41 -1.35
CA GLN A 56 -1.12 5.95 -0.84
C GLN A 56 -0.23 5.43 -1.97
N VAL A 57 0.89 6.12 -2.21
CA VAL A 57 1.76 5.81 -3.34
C VAL A 57 2.73 4.67 -3.02
N ILE A 58 3.23 4.59 -1.78
CA ILE A 58 4.19 3.55 -1.38
C ILE A 58 3.59 2.14 -1.54
N PRO A 59 2.40 1.81 -1.00
CA PRO A 59 1.79 0.49 -1.18
C PRO A 59 1.52 0.17 -2.65
N ALA A 60 1.07 1.15 -3.44
CA ALA A 60 0.75 0.96 -4.85
C ALA A 60 2.01 0.63 -5.68
N ILE A 61 3.11 1.35 -5.48
CA ILE A 61 4.37 1.12 -6.20
C ILE A 61 4.96 -0.23 -5.80
N LEU A 62 5.07 -0.51 -4.49
CA LEU A 62 5.64 -1.77 -4.01
C LEU A 62 4.82 -2.97 -4.49
N SER A 63 3.49 -2.90 -4.41
CA SER A 63 2.61 -3.95 -4.91
C SER A 63 2.75 -4.14 -6.42
N GLY A 64 2.87 -3.06 -7.20
CA GLY A 64 3.10 -3.15 -8.64
C GLY A 64 4.46 -3.73 -9.02
N ILE A 65 5.51 -3.51 -8.22
CA ILE A 65 6.83 -4.14 -8.40
C ILE A 65 6.74 -5.64 -8.11
N VAL A 66 6.10 -6.01 -6.99
CA VAL A 66 5.88 -7.41 -6.61
C VAL A 66 5.07 -8.14 -7.67
N LEU A 67 3.99 -7.53 -8.17
CA LEU A 67 3.18 -8.06 -9.27
C LEU A 67 4.04 -8.39 -10.48
N SER A 68 4.86 -7.42 -10.92
CA SER A 68 5.69 -7.58 -12.12
C SER A 68 6.71 -8.70 -11.94
N LYS A 69 7.32 -8.82 -10.75
CA LYS A 69 8.28 -9.88 -10.44
C LYS A 69 7.61 -11.26 -10.44
N ILE A 70 6.45 -11.40 -9.79
CA ILE A 70 5.70 -12.67 -9.76
C ILE A 70 5.28 -13.07 -11.16
N GLU A 71 4.68 -12.16 -11.92
CA GLU A 71 4.21 -12.41 -13.29
C GLU A 71 5.35 -12.90 -14.20
N LEU A 72 6.47 -12.15 -14.21
CA LEU A 72 7.64 -12.49 -15.04
C LEU A 72 8.30 -13.79 -14.61
N THR A 73 8.22 -14.14 -13.33
CA THR A 73 8.71 -15.42 -12.82
C THR A 73 7.81 -16.55 -13.31
N LEU A 74 6.50 -16.44 -13.16
CA LEU A 74 5.54 -17.46 -13.62
C LEU A 74 5.62 -17.68 -15.14
N ARG A 75 5.83 -16.62 -15.94
CA ARG A 75 6.02 -16.73 -17.40
C ARG A 75 7.16 -17.67 -17.81
N LYS A 76 8.18 -17.85 -16.96
CA LYS A 76 9.33 -18.73 -17.22
C LYS A 76 9.05 -20.20 -16.93
N TYR A 77 8.20 -20.48 -15.94
CA TYR A 77 7.97 -21.84 -15.43
C TYR A 77 6.66 -22.47 -15.88
N ILE A 78 5.64 -21.67 -16.21
CA ILE A 78 4.33 -22.17 -16.62
C ILE A 78 4.33 -22.59 -18.10
N PRO A 79 3.86 -23.80 -18.45
CA PRO A 79 3.73 -24.25 -19.84
C PRO A 79 2.78 -23.37 -20.65
N ASP A 80 3.05 -23.20 -21.96
CA ASP A 80 2.31 -22.29 -22.85
C ASP A 80 0.79 -22.47 -22.81
N VAL A 81 0.33 -23.73 -22.77
CA VAL A 81 -1.11 -24.08 -22.76
C VAL A 81 -1.84 -23.58 -21.50
N LEU A 82 -1.12 -23.31 -20.40
CA LEU A 82 -1.70 -22.85 -19.13
C LEU A 82 -1.50 -21.35 -18.89
N LYS A 83 -0.69 -20.67 -19.71
CA LYS A 83 -0.26 -19.28 -19.43
C LYS A 83 -1.42 -18.30 -19.33
N LEU A 84 -2.45 -18.46 -20.17
CA LEU A 84 -3.60 -17.56 -20.23
C LEU A 84 -4.46 -17.59 -18.96
N ILE A 85 -4.43 -18.69 -18.20
CA ILE A 85 -5.26 -18.86 -17.00
C ILE A 85 -4.40 -18.72 -15.74
N VAL A 86 -3.32 -19.50 -15.65
CA VAL A 86 -2.55 -19.64 -14.41
C VAL A 86 -1.79 -18.36 -14.08
N ILE A 87 -1.17 -17.72 -15.07
CA ILE A 87 -0.36 -16.53 -14.82
C ILE A 87 -1.20 -15.38 -14.26
N PRO A 88 -2.27 -14.90 -14.91
CA PRO A 88 -3.02 -13.76 -14.39
C PRO A 88 -3.66 -14.07 -13.03
N PHE A 89 -4.21 -15.28 -12.85
CA PHE A 89 -4.86 -15.68 -11.60
C PHE A 89 -3.87 -15.74 -10.44
N VAL A 90 -2.78 -16.51 -10.57
CA VAL A 90 -1.82 -16.71 -9.49
C VAL A 90 -1.05 -15.42 -9.20
N THR A 91 -0.72 -14.64 -10.23
CA THR A 91 -0.05 -13.35 -10.07
C THR A 91 -0.91 -12.41 -9.21
N LEU A 92 -2.19 -12.23 -9.57
CA LEU A 92 -3.08 -11.34 -8.84
C LEU A 92 -3.33 -11.86 -7.42
N LEU A 93 -3.64 -13.15 -7.26
CA LEU A 93 -3.92 -13.74 -5.96
C LEU A 93 -2.75 -13.53 -4.98
N ILE A 94 -1.53 -13.90 -5.38
CA ILE A 94 -0.36 -13.78 -4.51
C ILE A 94 -0.05 -12.30 -4.25
N THR A 95 -0.09 -11.45 -5.27
CA THR A 95 0.23 -10.03 -5.10
C THR A 95 -0.75 -9.37 -4.14
N VAL A 96 -2.07 -9.58 -4.32
CA VAL A 96 -3.11 -9.00 -3.46
C VAL A 96 -2.91 -9.46 -2.02
N LEU A 97 -2.67 -10.75 -1.78
CA LEU A 97 -2.39 -11.27 -0.44
C LEU A 97 -1.15 -10.60 0.19
N LEU A 98 -0.03 -10.54 -0.55
CA LEU A 98 1.18 -9.88 -0.07
C LEU A 98 0.97 -8.39 0.19
N SER A 99 0.13 -7.72 -0.62
CA SER A 99 -0.20 -6.32 -0.45
C SER A 99 -0.87 -6.05 0.91
N TYR A 100 -1.79 -6.91 1.36
CA TYR A 100 -2.47 -6.72 2.64
C TYR A 100 -1.72 -7.31 3.84
N ILE A 101 -1.01 -8.42 3.66
CA ILE A 101 -0.30 -9.09 4.76
C ILE A 101 0.99 -8.36 5.13
N LEU A 102 1.73 -7.87 4.13
CA LEU A 102 3.09 -7.33 4.34
C LEU A 102 3.19 -5.88 3.92
N ILE A 103 2.92 -5.58 2.65
CA ILE A 103 3.26 -4.27 2.06
C ILE A 103 2.49 -3.15 2.75
N GLY A 104 1.19 -3.33 2.94
CA GLY A 104 0.31 -2.37 3.59
C GLY A 104 0.70 -2.05 5.02
N PRO A 105 0.74 -3.05 5.93
CA PRO A 105 1.16 -2.84 7.31
C PRO A 105 2.53 -2.15 7.41
N ILE A 106 3.54 -2.62 6.67
CA ILE A 106 4.88 -2.01 6.67
C ILE A 106 4.83 -0.55 6.21
N SER A 107 4.08 -0.26 5.14
CA SER A 107 3.98 1.11 4.61
C SER A 107 3.26 2.06 5.56
N ARG A 108 2.23 1.59 6.27
CA ARG A 108 1.50 2.39 7.27
C ARG A 108 2.37 2.65 8.49
N GLU A 109 3.06 1.64 9.00
CA GLU A 109 3.99 1.81 10.12
C GLU A 109 5.06 2.84 9.79
N LEU A 110 5.65 2.77 8.58
CA LEU A 110 6.60 3.78 8.12
C LEU A 110 5.98 5.19 8.12
N GLY A 111 4.73 5.32 7.66
CA GLY A 111 3.99 6.58 7.69
C GLY A 111 3.75 7.11 9.11
N ASN A 112 3.37 6.24 10.04
CA ASN A 112 3.16 6.58 11.44
C ASN A 112 4.45 7.12 12.08
N TYR A 113 5.61 6.50 11.83
CA TYR A 113 6.89 7.01 12.32
C TYR A 113 7.21 8.40 11.77
N ILE A 114 6.94 8.63 10.48
CA ILE A 114 7.15 9.94 9.86
C ILE A 114 6.22 10.98 10.49
N ALA A 115 4.95 10.65 10.70
CA ALA A 115 3.97 11.53 11.36
C ALA A 115 4.40 11.90 12.79
N ILE A 116 4.91 10.93 13.57
CA ILE A 116 5.42 11.18 14.93
C ILE A 116 6.61 12.15 14.91
N ILE A 117 7.57 11.94 13.99
CA ILE A 117 8.74 12.82 13.86
C ILE A 117 8.31 14.26 13.56
N PHE A 118 7.39 14.45 12.60
CA PHE A 118 6.90 15.78 12.25
C PHE A 118 6.03 16.39 13.35
N ASN A 119 5.21 15.61 14.04
CA ASN A 119 4.45 16.10 15.18
C ASN A 119 5.38 16.67 16.27
N TYR A 120 6.45 15.94 16.61
CA TYR A 120 7.45 16.40 17.57
C TYR A 120 8.20 17.65 17.08
N LEU A 121 8.61 17.69 15.81
CA LEU A 121 9.31 18.83 15.23
C LEU A 121 8.44 20.10 15.22
N LEU A 122 7.13 19.98 15.02
CA LEU A 122 6.21 21.10 14.89
C LEU A 122 5.63 21.58 16.23
N THR A 123 5.50 20.71 17.22
CA THR A 123 4.96 21.05 18.55
C THR A 123 6.05 21.28 19.60
N GLY A 124 7.26 20.79 19.36
CA GLY A 124 8.38 20.86 20.29
C GLY A 124 9.17 22.18 20.28
N PRO A 125 10.31 22.22 20.98
CA PRO A 125 11.13 23.42 21.12
C PRO A 125 11.75 23.92 19.80
N PHE A 126 11.82 23.05 18.78
CA PHE A 126 12.39 23.35 17.46
C PHE A 126 11.35 23.77 16.41
N LYS A 127 10.13 24.14 16.80
CA LYS A 127 8.99 24.40 15.89
C LYS A 127 9.29 25.25 14.65
N ILE A 128 10.14 26.28 14.75
CA ILE A 128 10.50 27.13 13.61
C ILE A 128 11.34 26.36 12.59
N VAL A 129 12.35 25.62 13.06
CA VAL A 129 13.19 24.77 12.20
C VAL A 129 12.36 23.60 11.66
N GLY A 130 11.51 23.01 12.50
CA GLY A 130 10.57 21.97 12.10
C GLY A 130 9.62 22.42 10.99
N ALA A 131 9.08 23.64 11.07
CA ALA A 131 8.21 24.20 10.04
C ALA A 131 8.95 24.43 8.71
N ILE A 132 10.21 24.88 8.75
CA ILE A 132 11.04 25.04 7.54
C ILE A 132 11.30 23.66 6.90
N ILE A 133 11.72 22.67 7.69
CA ILE A 133 11.97 21.31 7.19
C ILE A 133 10.69 20.71 6.62
N PHE A 134 9.56 20.85 7.32
CA PHE A 134 8.26 20.39 6.84
C PHE A 134 7.89 21.07 5.51
N GLY A 135 8.01 22.40 5.42
CA GLY A 135 7.74 23.13 4.17
C GLY A 135 8.58 22.66 2.99
N LEU A 136 9.88 22.38 3.22
CA LEU A 136 10.79 21.86 2.18
C LEU A 136 10.48 20.40 1.77
N THR A 137 9.99 19.59 2.71
CA THR A 137 9.73 18.15 2.49
C THR A 137 8.26 17.84 2.18
N TYR A 138 7.37 18.83 2.27
CA TYR A 138 5.93 18.65 2.07
C TYR A 138 5.59 18.07 0.70
N ALA A 139 6.19 18.60 -0.38
CA ALA A 139 5.92 18.09 -1.72
C ALA A 139 6.26 16.58 -1.87
N PRO A 140 7.45 16.10 -1.47
CA PRO A 140 7.73 14.67 -1.37
C PRO A 140 6.76 13.87 -0.48
N LEU A 141 6.33 14.42 0.67
CA LEU A 141 5.37 13.76 1.57
C LEU A 141 3.97 13.64 0.95
N VAL A 142 3.54 14.65 0.20
CA VAL A 142 2.30 14.63 -0.57
C VAL A 142 2.36 13.55 -1.65
N ILE A 143 3.47 13.49 -2.39
CA ILE A 143 3.69 12.48 -3.44
C ILE A 143 3.67 11.06 -2.88
N THR A 144 4.14 10.84 -1.65
CA THR A 144 4.14 9.50 -1.01
C THR A 144 2.79 9.13 -0.41
N GLY A 145 1.85 10.07 -0.29
CA GLY A 145 0.55 9.87 0.33
C GLY A 145 0.56 9.95 1.85
N LEU A 146 1.72 10.22 2.46
CA LEU A 146 1.92 10.24 3.92
C LEU A 146 1.30 11.46 4.61
N HIS A 147 0.96 12.50 3.84
CA HIS A 147 0.32 13.73 4.32
C HIS A 147 -1.13 13.55 4.83
N HIS A 148 -1.71 12.36 4.71
CA HIS A 148 -3.07 12.04 5.17
C HIS A 148 -3.10 11.16 6.44
N THR A 149 -1.93 10.87 7.01
CA THR A 149 -1.72 10.06 8.21
C THR A 149 -1.31 10.97 9.37
#